data_AF-A0A2R5L154-F1
#
_entry.id   AF-A0A2R5L154-F1
#
_cell.length_a   1.000
_cell.length_b   1.000
_cell.length_c   1.000
_cell.angle_alpha   90.00
_cell.angle_beta   90.00
_cell.angle_gamma   90.00
#
_symmetry.space_group_name_H-M   'P 1'
#
loop_
_entity.id
_entity.type
_entity.pdbx_description
1 polymer ?
#
loop_
_entity_poly.entity_id
_entity_poly.type
_entity_poly.pdbx_seq_one_letter_code
_entity_poly.pdbx_strand_id
1 'polypeptide(L)'
;NTGENMLENINKAREEWGGTLNVIDSWLAKRQKLVVLYCQLAGTSPAQQKKRELPSQKEMTIFCQTLLEYASTGHFGIYEQIILKCKLDGKENLKIAQELYSRITTTTDTALNFNDKYSENATDAT
;
A
#
# COMPACT_ATOMS: atom_id res chain seq x y z
N ASN A 1 -6.52 14.14 10.48
CA ASN A 1 -5.65 14.25 9.28
C ASN A 1 -5.77 12.95 8.47
N THR A 2 -5.77 12.96 7.13
CA THR A 2 -5.97 11.74 6.30
C THR A 2 -4.96 10.64 6.63
N GLY A 3 -3.72 11.00 6.94
CA GLY A 3 -2.67 10.06 7.37
C GLY A 3 -2.96 9.35 8.70
N GLU A 4 -3.46 10.09 9.70
CA GLU A 4 -3.80 9.55 11.02
C GLU A 4 -4.91 8.51 10.92
N ASN A 5 -5.96 8.79 10.15
CA ASN A 5 -7.07 7.85 9.94
C ASN A 5 -6.59 6.55 9.26
N MET A 6 -5.65 6.64 8.31
CA MET A 6 -5.06 5.47 7.66
C MET A 6 -4.25 4.61 8.65
N LEU A 7 -3.47 5.24 9.54
CA LEU A 7 -2.71 4.53 10.57
C LEU A 7 -3.63 3.89 11.62
N GLU A 8 -4.70 4.57 12.04
CA GLU A 8 -5.69 4.02 12.96
C GLU A 8 -6.36 2.77 12.38
N ASN A 9 -6.73 2.79 11.10
CA ASN A 9 -7.31 1.63 10.42
C ASN A 9 -6.33 0.43 10.35
N ILE A 10 -5.03 0.69 10.20
CA ILE A 10 -4.00 -0.37 10.23
C ILE A 10 -3.89 -0.96 11.65
N ASN A 11 -3.95 -0.13 12.69
CA ASN A 11 -3.91 -0.60 14.07
C ASN A 11 -5.12 -1.50 14.38
N LYS A 12 -6.34 -1.10 13.98
CA LYS A 12 -7.54 -1.93 14.12
C LYS A 12 -7.39 -3.27 13.40
N ALA A 13 -6.91 -3.25 12.16
CA ALA A 13 -6.66 -4.49 11.42
C ALA A 13 -5.61 -5.39 12.11
N ARG A 14 -4.59 -4.80 12.75
CA ARG A 14 -3.59 -5.56 13.51
C ARG A 14 -4.16 -6.13 14.82
N GLU A 15 -5.08 -5.43 15.48
CA GLU A 15 -5.77 -5.95 16.67
C GLU A 15 -6.68 -7.13 16.33
N GLU A 16 -7.36 -7.07 15.19
CA GLU A 16 -8.27 -8.14 14.76
C GLU A 16 -7.55 -9.35 14.15
N TRP A 17 -6.47 -9.13 13.37
CA TRP A 17 -5.87 -10.17 12.52
C TRP A 17 -4.39 -10.42 12.80
N GLY A 18 -3.75 -9.60 13.65
CA GLY A 18 -2.33 -9.70 13.93
C GLY A 18 -1.97 -11.01 14.64
N GLY A 19 -0.85 -11.63 14.24
CA GLY A 19 -0.37 -12.89 14.79
C GLY A 19 -1.11 -14.14 14.30
N THR A 20 -2.18 -13.98 13.50
CA THR A 20 -2.92 -15.12 12.93
C THR A 20 -2.13 -15.78 11.80
N LEU A 21 -1.46 -14.97 10.98
CA LEU A 21 -0.61 -15.40 9.87
C LEU A 21 0.55 -14.41 9.68
N ASN A 22 1.79 -14.89 9.72
CA ASN A 22 2.99 -14.06 9.56
C ASN A 22 2.98 -13.21 8.26
N VAL A 23 2.33 -13.70 7.21
CA VAL A 23 2.20 -12.99 5.94
C VAL A 23 1.29 -11.76 6.06
N ILE A 24 0.23 -11.82 6.86
CA ILE A 24 -0.66 -10.69 7.15
C ILE A 24 0.09 -9.64 7.97
N ASP A 25 0.84 -10.06 8.99
CA ASP A 25 1.63 -9.15 9.82
C ASP A 25 2.67 -8.38 9.00
N SER A 26 3.42 -9.10 8.15
CA SER A 26 4.38 -8.50 7.22
C SER A 26 3.69 -7.52 6.26
N TRP A 27 2.50 -7.87 5.76
CA TRP A 27 1.74 -7.02 4.84
C TRP A 27 1.22 -5.75 5.52
N LEU A 28 0.70 -5.85 6.75
CA LEU A 28 0.27 -4.69 7.55
C LEU A 28 1.45 -3.79 7.92
N ALA A 29 2.62 -4.35 8.24
CA ALA A 29 3.83 -3.59 8.50
C ALA A 29 4.29 -2.80 7.26
N LYS A 30 4.25 -3.42 6.07
CA LYS A 30 4.53 -2.72 4.80
C LYS A 30 3.53 -1.61 4.53
N ARG A 31 2.23 -1.84 4.79
CA ARG A 31 1.19 -0.81 4.67
C ARG A 31 1.47 0.39 5.58
N GLN A 32 1.85 0.14 6.82
CA GLN A 32 2.21 1.20 7.78
C GLN A 32 3.39 2.03 7.26
N LYS A 33 4.46 1.37 6.79
CA LYS A 33 5.63 2.04 6.21
C LYS A 33 5.22 2.92 5.01
N LEU A 34 4.38 2.41 4.12
CA LEU A 34 3.89 3.15 2.95
C LEU A 34 3.10 4.40 3.35
N VAL A 35 2.22 4.31 4.34
CA VAL A 35 1.45 5.46 4.85
C VAL A 35 2.35 6.52 5.46
N VAL A 36 3.37 6.13 6.21
CA VAL A 36 4.35 7.07 6.78
C VAL A 36 5.09 7.82 5.67
N LEU A 37 5.59 7.10 4.65
CA LEU A 37 6.26 7.70 3.49
C LEU A 37 5.31 8.64 2.72
N TYR A 38 4.05 8.26 2.53
CA TYR A 38 3.04 9.13 1.93
C TYR A 38 2.88 10.43 2.71
N CYS A 39 2.77 10.36 4.04
CA CYS A 39 2.60 11.55 4.87
C CYS A 39 3.83 12.47 4.78
N GLN A 40 5.02 11.87 4.66
CA GLN A 40 6.27 12.59 4.47
C GLN A 40 6.32 13.31 3.11
N LEU A 41 5.94 12.62 2.02
CA LEU A 41 5.91 13.21 0.68
C LEU A 41 4.84 14.29 0.52
N ALA A 42 3.66 14.07 1.09
CA ALA A 42 2.53 15.00 0.99
C ALA A 42 2.72 16.26 1.86
N GLY A 43 3.83 16.36 2.61
CA GLY A 43 4.09 17.49 3.51
C GLY A 43 3.06 17.63 4.62
N THR A 44 2.36 16.54 4.97
CA THR A 44 1.28 16.55 5.97
C THR A 44 1.80 16.40 7.40
N SER A 45 3.10 16.18 7.58
CA SER A 45 3.81 16.26 8.86
C SER A 45 3.96 17.72 9.32
N PRO A 46 3.74 18.04 10.62
CA PRO A 46 3.94 19.38 11.17
C PRO A 46 5.34 19.97 10.90
N ALA A 47 6.36 19.11 10.82
CA ALA A 47 7.73 19.52 10.55
C ALA A 47 7.95 19.96 9.08
N GLN A 48 7.21 19.36 8.14
CA GLN A 48 7.35 19.60 6.70
C GLN A 48 6.42 20.70 6.18
N GLN A 49 5.28 20.94 6.84
CA GLN A 49 4.40 22.09 6.54
C GLN A 49 5.15 23.43 6.61
N LYS A 50 6.20 23.51 7.46
CA LYS A 50 7.04 24.70 7.59
C LYS A 50 8.03 24.91 6.44
N LYS A 51 8.42 23.85 5.73
CA LYS A 51 9.43 23.90 4.66
C LYS A 51 8.83 24.05 3.26
N ARG A 52 7.62 23.53 2.99
CA ARG A 52 6.97 23.57 1.65
C ARG A 52 7.93 23.26 0.48
N GLU A 53 8.90 22.38 0.72
CA GLU A 53 9.85 21.93 -0.29
C GLU A 53 9.26 20.73 -1.04
N LEU A 54 9.55 20.63 -2.34
CA LEU A 54 9.23 19.43 -3.11
C LEU A 54 10.05 18.24 -2.57
N PRO A 55 9.49 17.01 -2.57
CA PRO A 55 10.24 15.84 -2.19
C PRO A 55 11.43 15.62 -3.12
N SER A 56 12.54 15.17 -2.55
CA SER A 56 13.72 14.78 -3.34
C SER A 56 13.42 13.55 -4.20
N GLN A 57 14.15 13.41 -5.30
CA GLN A 57 14.06 12.24 -6.17
C GLN A 57 14.28 10.93 -5.40
N LYS A 58 15.21 10.94 -4.42
CA LYS A 58 15.47 9.78 -3.57
C LYS A 58 14.24 9.39 -2.72
N GLU A 59 13.56 10.36 -2.12
CA GLU A 59 12.34 10.12 -1.34
C GLU A 59 11.21 9.57 -2.24
N MET A 60 11.08 10.10 -3.45
CA MET A 60 10.12 9.62 -4.45
C MET A 60 10.41 8.16 -4.84
N THR A 61 11.66 7.83 -5.17
CA THR A 61 12.06 6.46 -5.53
C THR A 61 11.80 5.48 -4.38
N ILE A 62 12.12 5.85 -3.13
CA ILE A 62 11.86 4.99 -1.95
C ILE A 62 10.37 4.73 -1.77
N PHE A 63 9.53 5.75 -1.96
CA PHE A 63 8.08 5.59 -1.89
C PHE A 63 7.56 4.67 -2.99
N CYS A 64 7.96 4.89 -4.24
CA CYS A 64 7.54 4.07 -5.37
C CYS A 64 7.95 2.60 -5.20
N GLN A 65 9.19 2.33 -4.80
CA GLN A 65 9.65 0.97 -4.49
C GLN A 65 8.82 0.32 -3.38
N THR A 66 8.57 1.05 -2.28
CA THR A 66 7.75 0.54 -1.17
C THR A 66 6.30 0.28 -1.59
N LEU A 67 5.73 1.13 -2.47
CA LEU A 67 4.39 0.97 -3.03
C LEU A 67 4.28 -0.31 -3.86
N LEU A 68 5.26 -0.57 -4.73
CA LEU A 68 5.28 -1.79 -5.55
C LEU A 68 5.51 -3.05 -4.71
N GLU A 69 6.40 -3.01 -3.73
CA GLU A 69 6.59 -4.14 -2.80
C GLU A 69 5.29 -4.48 -2.04
N TYR A 70 4.57 -3.45 -1.59
CA TYR A 70 3.29 -3.61 -0.90
C TYR A 70 2.22 -4.20 -1.82
N ALA A 71 2.07 -3.66 -3.04
CA ALA A 71 1.08 -4.14 -4.01
C ALA A 71 1.35 -5.59 -4.43
N SER A 72 2.61 -5.92 -4.74
CA SER A 72 3.03 -7.27 -5.12
C SER A 72 2.83 -8.30 -4.01
N THR A 73 3.07 -7.93 -2.74
CA THR A 73 2.81 -8.81 -1.58
C THR A 73 1.31 -9.19 -1.50
N GLY A 74 0.42 -8.25 -1.86
CA GLY A 74 -1.01 -8.52 -1.93
C GLY A 74 -1.35 -9.54 -3.02
N HIS A 75 -0.91 -9.29 -4.25
CA HIS A 75 -1.21 -10.12 -5.43
C HIS A 75 -0.66 -11.54 -5.35
N PHE A 76 0.59 -11.71 -4.91
CA PHE A 76 1.26 -13.02 -4.91
C PHE A 76 1.18 -13.77 -3.59
N GLY A 77 0.69 -13.15 -2.51
CA GLY A 77 0.72 -13.74 -1.17
C GLY A 77 -0.64 -13.84 -0.49
N ILE A 78 -1.46 -12.79 -0.58
CA ILE A 78 -2.60 -12.61 0.32
C ILE A 78 -3.94 -12.83 -0.38
N TYR A 79 -4.17 -12.19 -1.53
CA TYR A 79 -5.51 -12.13 -2.12
C TYR A 79 -6.03 -13.48 -2.58
N GLU A 80 -5.17 -14.33 -3.15
CA GLU A 80 -5.56 -15.68 -3.55
C GLU A 80 -6.04 -16.51 -2.36
N GLN A 81 -5.34 -16.46 -1.23
CA GLN A 81 -5.73 -17.17 -0.01
C GLN A 81 -7.08 -16.67 0.52
N ILE A 82 -7.31 -15.36 0.49
CA ILE A 82 -8.60 -14.76 0.88
C ILE A 82 -9.73 -15.24 -0.04
N ILE A 83 -9.53 -15.21 -1.36
CA ILE A 83 -10.54 -15.65 -2.34
C ILE A 83 -10.87 -17.14 -2.14
N LEU A 84 -9.85 -17.98 -1.93
CA LEU A 84 -10.03 -19.40 -1.65
C LEU A 84 -10.82 -19.62 -0.36
N LYS A 85 -10.53 -18.85 0.71
CA LYS A 85 -11.28 -18.94 1.96
C LYS A 85 -12.75 -18.49 1.79
N CYS A 86 -12.99 -17.37 1.13
CA CYS A 86 -14.34 -16.87 0.84
C CYS A 86 -15.16 -17.87 0.01
N LYS A 87 -14.51 -18.60 -0.92
CA LYS A 87 -15.16 -19.66 -1.69
C LYS A 87 -15.71 -20.79 -0.81
N LEU A 88 -15.01 -21.14 0.26
CA LEU A 88 -15.47 -22.16 1.23
C LEU A 88 -16.65 -21.67 2.05
N ASP A 89 -16.69 -20.37 2.34
CA ASP A 89 -17.71 -19.75 3.20
C ASP A 89 -19.00 -19.36 2.43
N GLY A 90 -19.00 -19.47 1.08
CA GLY A 90 -20.22 -19.38 0.26
C GLY A 90 -20.06 -18.63 -1.07
N LYS A 91 -21.02 -18.81 -1.99
CA LYS A 91 -21.00 -18.18 -3.33
C LYS A 91 -21.05 -16.65 -3.29
N GLU A 92 -21.78 -16.08 -2.34
CA GLU A 92 -21.89 -14.62 -2.19
C GLU A 92 -20.56 -14.01 -1.72
N ASN A 93 -19.91 -14.63 -0.74
CA ASN A 93 -18.61 -14.20 -0.24
C ASN A 93 -17.53 -14.28 -1.33
N LEU A 94 -17.57 -15.32 -2.17
CA LEU A 94 -16.69 -15.43 -3.33
C LEU A 94 -16.89 -14.27 -4.31
N LYS A 95 -18.14 -13.92 -4.63
CA LYS A 95 -18.45 -12.82 -5.55
C LYS A 95 -17.91 -11.49 -5.03
N ILE A 96 -18.14 -11.19 -3.75
CA ILE A 96 -17.60 -9.99 -3.10
C ILE A 96 -16.07 -9.98 -3.16
N ALA A 97 -15.41 -11.10 -2.87
CA ALA A 97 -13.95 -11.20 -2.92
C ALA A 97 -13.40 -10.95 -4.34
N GLN A 98 -14.06 -11.48 -5.38
CA GLN A 98 -13.67 -11.27 -6.77
C GLN A 98 -13.86 -9.83 -7.23
N GLU A 99 -14.97 -9.18 -6.84
CA GLU A 99 -15.22 -7.76 -7.13
C GLU A 99 -14.19 -6.86 -6.46
N LEU A 100 -13.85 -7.13 -5.18
CA LEU A 100 -12.80 -6.40 -4.47
C LEU A 100 -11.43 -6.61 -5.12
N TYR A 101 -11.10 -7.85 -5.50
CA TYR A 101 -9.85 -8.16 -6.18
C TYR A 101 -9.72 -7.40 -7.49
N SER A 102 -10.77 -7.37 -8.32
CA SER A 102 -10.78 -6.60 -9.57
C SER A 102 -10.50 -5.11 -9.35
N ARG A 103 -11.14 -4.50 -8.35
CA ARG A 103 -10.90 -3.09 -7.98
C ARG A 103 -9.46 -2.86 -7.51
N ILE A 104 -8.91 -3.79 -6.73
CA ILE A 104 -7.53 -3.71 -6.26
C ILE A 104 -6.55 -3.77 -7.44
N THR A 105 -6.79 -4.65 -8.43
CA THR A 105 -5.99 -4.70 -9.66
C THR A 105 -5.97 -3.36 -10.38
N THR A 106 -7.12 -2.73 -10.58
CA THR A 106 -7.19 -1.39 -11.20
C THR A 106 -6.37 -0.34 -10.42
N THR A 107 -6.41 -0.36 -9.09
CA THR A 107 -5.59 0.56 -8.29
C THR A 107 -4.10 0.23 -8.34
N THR A 108 -3.75 -1.04 -8.56
CA THR A 108 -2.36 -1.48 -8.74
C THR A 108 -1.80 -0.98 -10.06
N ASP A 109 -2.58 -1.00 -11.14
CA ASP A 109 -2.19 -0.43 -12.42
C ASP A 109 -1.90 1.08 -12.30
N THR A 110 -2.72 1.78 -11.51
CA THR A 110 -2.48 3.20 -11.19
C THR A 110 -1.17 3.40 -10.43
N ALA A 111 -0.85 2.51 -9.48
CA ALA A 111 0.40 2.54 -8.74
C ALA A 111 1.63 2.24 -9.61
N LEU A 112 1.52 1.30 -10.56
CA LEU A 112 2.55 0.99 -11.55
C LEU A 112 2.83 2.21 -12.44
N ASN A 113 1.79 2.80 -13.03
CA ASN A 113 1.92 4.01 -13.86
C ASN A 113 2.55 5.18 -13.08
N PHE A 114 2.24 5.30 -11.79
CA PHE A 114 2.88 6.29 -10.91
C PHE A 114 4.37 5.99 -10.72
N ASN A 115 4.73 4.73 -10.45
CA ASN A 115 6.12 4.32 -10.35
C ASN A 115 6.90 4.64 -11.63
N ASP A 116 6.40 4.26 -12.80
CA ASP A 116 7.09 4.45 -14.08
C ASP A 116 7.36 5.94 -14.35
N LYS A 117 6.44 6.80 -13.94
CA LYS A 117 6.56 8.25 -14.12
C LYS A 117 7.55 8.91 -13.16
N TYR A 118 7.70 8.40 -11.93
CA TYR A 118 8.40 9.14 -10.87
C TYR A 118 9.59 8.39 -10.24
N SER A 119 9.77 7.11 -10.54
CA SER A 119 10.89 6.30 -10.02
C SER A 119 12.12 6.31 -10.96
N GLU A 120 11.93 6.46 -12.28
CA GLU A 120 12.99 6.26 -13.30
C GLU A 120 13.53 7.54 -13.96
N ASN A 121 12.97 8.72 -13.71
CA ASN A 121 13.51 9.99 -14.26
C ASN A 121 14.84 10.46 -13.61
N ALA A 122 15.62 9.54 -13.05
CA ALA A 122 16.89 9.82 -12.38
C ALA A 122 18.13 9.20 -13.08
N THR A 123 17.96 8.40 -14.14
CA THR A 123 19.07 7.66 -14.76
C THR A 123 19.49 8.11 -16.16
N ASP A 124 18.85 9.11 -16.77
CA ASP A 124 19.24 9.64 -18.09
C ASP A 124 19.68 11.11 -18.05
N ALA A 125 20.55 11.44 -17.08
CA ALA A 125 21.31 12.68 -17.09
C ALA A 125 22.78 12.38 -16.72
N THR A 126 23.47 11.70 -17.64
CA THR A 126 24.94 11.63 -17.70
C THR A 126 25.42 12.02 -19.08
#